data_AF-A0A7S1X4P1-F1
#
_entry.id   AF-A0A7S1X4P1-F1
#
_cell.length_a   1.000
_cell.length_b   1.000
_cell.length_c   1.000
_cell.angle_alpha   90.00
_cell.angle_beta   90.00
_cell.angle_gamma   90.00
#
_symmetry.space_group_name_H-M   'P 1'
#
loop_
_entity.id
_entity.type
_entity.pdbx_description
1 polymer ?
#
loop_
_entity_poly.entity_id
_entity_poly.type
_entity_poly.pdbx_seq_one_letter_code
_entity_poly.pdbx_strand_id
1 'polypeptide(L)'
;MLASMGMQQVKSPSGQQTIVAVSPGSELAKAMAELEEEDEDDMSCMVCREGYKVQPSSLLGVYCFCKRTSAPPSRRSGTGVPSTRGGSGVQYSTVSHFNLIHISCHAAARRADSALRQPKREWEGATRRNGDTLCNNLLPVPGPKTSADAYAAAATTFWDNLAALGPGGAGRSSRANATSRMLMLDVEMVADGAVEDDGSAEAAAGQVALVGADIAALIDRFATGASFSVDARGGGRESNARLVPYLVKLGRHAAQRCTPSDLSVLMAGVNDFCGTTPPLSERPLGSALPPASPTSTPGASSPASGRDVPEACHVMGMALLLQPPREWAASRRAVLWNLLLATFQNYCRAASAASRGGPGRAGELAARQQLATAPEGVLLEVAAPALVTFALVDGMQRLVKPGPGSPDAEEGAWGDAVASKLADLPACVAGASELLGVLDDLADAGSAMEAFDIVGALAEAMQGGASAEDFLRDIAS
;
A
#
# COMPACT_ATOMS: atom_id res chain seq x y z
N MET A 1 14.26 -52.17 -14.44
CA MET A 1 14.87 -51.36 -13.37
C MET A 1 15.40 -50.03 -13.89
N LEU A 2 16.28 -49.97 -14.90
CA LEU A 2 16.78 -48.68 -15.41
C LEU A 2 15.71 -47.82 -16.10
N ALA A 3 14.87 -48.43 -16.95
CA ALA A 3 13.78 -47.73 -17.63
C ALA A 3 12.67 -47.24 -16.66
N SER A 4 12.43 -47.96 -15.56
CA SER A 4 11.50 -47.54 -14.51
C SER A 4 12.06 -46.43 -13.61
N MET A 5 13.36 -46.09 -13.74
CA MET A 5 14.03 -45.00 -13.03
C MET A 5 14.38 -43.83 -13.97
N GLY A 6 13.74 -43.75 -15.15
CA GLY A 6 13.96 -42.64 -16.09
C GLY A 6 15.38 -42.57 -16.68
N MET A 7 16.08 -43.72 -16.77
CA MET A 7 17.43 -43.79 -17.32
C MET A 7 17.46 -44.67 -18.58
N GLN A 8 18.13 -44.19 -19.63
CA GLN A 8 18.35 -44.94 -20.85
C GLN A 8 19.83 -45.29 -21.00
N GLN A 9 20.12 -46.56 -21.26
CA GLN A 9 21.46 -47.00 -21.57
C GLN A 9 21.74 -46.77 -23.06
N VAL A 10 22.70 -45.91 -23.36
CA VAL A 10 23.11 -45.58 -24.72
C VAL A 10 24.47 -46.21 -24.99
N LYS A 11 24.59 -46.95 -26.10
CA LYS A 11 25.88 -47.48 -26.57
C LYS A 11 26.50 -46.48 -27.52
N SER A 12 27.72 -46.04 -27.23
CA SER A 12 28.50 -45.25 -28.17
C SER A 12 28.92 -46.11 -29.37
N PRO A 13 29.28 -45.50 -30.51
CA PRO A 13 29.85 -46.21 -31.66
C PRO A 13 31.14 -46.98 -31.34
N SER A 14 31.86 -46.60 -30.26
CA SER A 14 33.05 -47.28 -29.76
C SER A 14 32.76 -48.48 -28.84
N GLY A 15 31.48 -48.84 -28.64
CA GLY A 15 31.06 -49.99 -27.83
C GLY A 15 30.99 -49.72 -26.33
N GLN A 16 31.25 -48.49 -25.88
CA GLN A 16 31.13 -48.09 -24.48
C GLN A 16 29.66 -47.88 -24.10
N GLN A 17 29.24 -48.47 -22.99
CA GLN A 17 27.87 -48.33 -22.46
C GLN A 17 27.84 -47.18 -21.45
N THR A 18 27.05 -46.15 -21.75
CA THR A 18 26.83 -45.01 -20.84
C THR A 18 25.36 -44.93 -20.47
N ILE A 19 25.05 -44.75 -19.19
CA ILE A 19 23.68 -44.56 -18.70
C ILE A 19 23.41 -43.05 -18.72
N VAL A 20 22.39 -42.62 -19.45
CA VAL A 20 22.02 -41.21 -19.62
C VAL A 20 20.64 -41.00 -18.97
N ALA A 21 20.51 -39.98 -18.14
CA ALA A 21 19.22 -39.58 -17.55
C ALA A 21 18.31 -38.98 -18.64
N VAL A 22 17.03 -39.36 -18.64
CA VAL A 22 16.07 -39.04 -19.71
C VAL A 22 15.51 -37.62 -19.52
N SER A 23 15.47 -36.93 -20.66
CA SER A 23 14.74 -35.75 -21.12
C SER A 23 13.82 -34.95 -20.16
N PRO A 24 13.67 -33.62 -20.37
CA PRO A 24 12.85 -32.68 -19.59
C PRO A 24 11.35 -33.02 -19.35
N GLY A 25 10.86 -34.15 -19.83
CA GLY A 25 9.46 -34.57 -19.73
C GLY A 25 9.23 -35.88 -18.95
N SER A 26 10.22 -36.37 -18.20
CA SER A 26 10.04 -37.58 -17.39
C SER A 26 9.19 -37.30 -16.14
N GLU A 27 8.41 -38.29 -15.69
CA GLU A 27 7.62 -38.19 -14.44
C GLU A 27 8.48 -37.91 -13.20
N LEU A 28 9.77 -38.30 -13.22
CA LEU A 28 10.72 -37.95 -12.17
C LEU A 28 11.16 -36.48 -12.27
N ALA A 29 11.34 -35.93 -13.47
CA ALA A 29 11.62 -34.50 -13.66
C ALA A 29 10.40 -33.64 -13.31
N LYS A 30 9.18 -34.12 -13.58
CA LYS A 30 7.95 -33.48 -13.08
C LYS A 30 7.83 -33.57 -11.57
N ALA A 31 8.05 -34.75 -10.98
CA ALA A 31 8.02 -34.90 -9.52
C ALA A 31 9.11 -34.06 -8.83
N MET A 32 10.28 -33.90 -9.45
CA MET A 32 11.33 -33.01 -8.93
C MET A 32 10.99 -31.53 -9.14
N ALA A 33 10.36 -31.14 -10.25
CA ALA A 33 9.85 -29.78 -10.45
C ALA A 33 8.66 -29.47 -9.53
N GLU A 34 7.77 -30.43 -9.26
CA GLU A 34 6.69 -30.35 -8.27
C GLU A 34 7.27 -30.29 -6.85
N LEU A 35 8.39 -30.98 -6.57
CA LEU A 35 9.10 -30.87 -5.29
C LEU A 35 9.89 -29.56 -5.15
N GLU A 36 10.43 -29.00 -6.24
CA GLU A 36 11.06 -27.67 -6.28
C GLU A 36 10.01 -26.54 -6.23
N GLU A 37 8.77 -26.77 -6.69
CA GLU A 37 7.61 -25.92 -6.45
C GLU A 37 7.07 -26.08 -5.01
N GLU A 38 7.22 -27.25 -4.37
CA GLU A 38 6.87 -27.49 -2.96
C GLU A 38 7.86 -26.91 -1.94
N ASP A 39 9.04 -26.45 -2.37
CA ASP A 39 9.89 -25.53 -1.61
C ASP A 39 9.30 -24.09 -1.64
N GLU A 40 7.96 -23.99 -1.70
CA GLU A 40 7.13 -22.83 -1.40
C GLU A 40 7.72 -22.07 -0.22
N ASP A 41 8.09 -20.81 -0.47
CA ASP A 41 8.53 -19.85 0.54
C ASP A 41 7.75 -20.06 1.85
N ASP A 42 8.54 -20.14 2.91
CA ASP A 42 8.28 -20.50 4.29
C ASP A 42 7.24 -19.63 5.01
N MET A 43 6.00 -19.59 4.48
CA MET A 43 4.81 -18.91 5.00
C MET A 43 4.25 -19.60 6.27
N SER A 44 5.15 -19.88 7.20
CA SER A 44 4.96 -20.65 8.42
C SER A 44 5.38 -19.82 9.63
N CYS A 45 4.91 -20.22 10.81
CA CYS A 45 5.39 -19.63 12.04
C CYS A 45 6.89 -19.89 12.21
N MET A 46 7.68 -18.83 12.37
CA MET A 46 9.13 -18.90 12.53
C MET A 46 9.63 -19.70 13.74
N VAL A 47 8.74 -19.99 14.70
CA VAL A 47 9.04 -20.74 15.91
C VAL A 47 8.74 -22.23 15.72
N CYS A 48 7.51 -22.58 15.34
CA CYS A 48 7.09 -23.99 15.24
C CYS A 48 7.20 -24.56 13.82
N ARG A 49 7.49 -23.74 12.81
CA ARG A 49 7.59 -24.09 11.39
C ARG A 49 6.31 -24.69 10.79
N GLU A 50 5.17 -24.44 11.43
CA GLU A 50 3.85 -24.82 10.94
C GLU A 50 3.14 -23.58 10.37
N GLY A 51 2.54 -23.73 9.18
CA GLY A 51 1.67 -22.73 8.54
C GLY A 51 0.23 -23.22 8.42
N TYR A 52 -0.57 -22.59 7.55
CA TYR A 52 -2.00 -22.91 7.44
C TYR A 52 -2.32 -24.29 6.85
N LYS A 53 -1.39 -24.93 6.14
CA LYS A 53 -1.53 -26.34 5.71
C LYS A 53 -1.75 -27.26 6.93
N VAL A 54 -1.10 -26.96 8.06
CA VAL A 54 -1.18 -27.74 9.31
C VAL A 54 -2.14 -27.11 10.32
N GLN A 55 -2.15 -25.78 10.43
CA GLN A 55 -2.87 -25.01 11.45
C GLN A 55 -3.87 -24.00 10.83
N PRO A 56 -4.88 -24.43 10.05
CA PRO A 56 -5.73 -23.53 9.25
C PRO A 56 -6.61 -22.57 10.07
N SER A 57 -6.84 -22.87 11.35
CA SER A 57 -7.62 -22.04 12.27
C SER A 57 -6.77 -21.12 13.15
N SER A 58 -5.45 -21.38 13.22
CA SER A 58 -4.53 -20.58 14.03
C SER A 58 -4.36 -19.19 13.42
N LEU A 59 -4.17 -18.17 14.26
CA LEU A 59 -3.93 -16.82 13.79
C LEU A 59 -2.41 -16.56 13.75
N LEU A 60 -1.90 -16.16 12.59
CA LEU A 60 -0.53 -15.67 12.45
C LEU A 60 -0.51 -14.17 12.70
N GLY A 61 0.67 -13.64 13.03
CA GLY A 61 0.95 -12.23 13.07
C GLY A 61 2.27 -11.96 12.36
N VAL A 62 2.30 -10.88 11.58
CA VAL A 62 3.54 -10.33 11.02
C VAL A 62 4.16 -9.43 12.06
N TYR A 63 5.43 -9.67 12.40
CA TYR A 63 6.18 -8.73 13.22
C TYR A 63 6.34 -7.40 12.49
N CYS A 64 5.88 -6.32 13.09
CA CYS A 64 6.01 -4.99 12.52
C CYS A 64 6.58 -3.99 13.53
N PHE A 65 7.23 -2.97 12.99
CA PHE A 65 7.71 -1.81 13.72
C PHE A 65 6.86 -0.61 13.32
N CYS A 66 6.05 -0.14 14.27
CA CYS A 66 5.21 1.02 14.13
C CYS A 66 5.88 2.22 14.80
N LYS A 67 5.99 3.34 14.08
CA LYS A 67 6.54 4.60 14.58
C LYS A 67 5.49 5.70 14.42
N ARG A 68 5.26 6.47 15.49
CA ARG A 68 4.44 7.68 15.41
C ARG A 68 5.19 8.75 14.62
N THR A 69 4.57 9.26 13.57
CA THR A 69 5.07 10.35 12.73
C THR A 69 4.21 11.59 12.92
N SER A 70 4.80 12.76 12.69
CA SER A 70 4.06 14.01 12.62
C SER A 70 3.37 14.09 11.27
N ALA A 71 2.07 14.44 11.25
CA ALA A 71 1.44 14.77 9.98
C ALA A 71 2.21 15.89 9.27
N PRO A 72 2.38 15.82 7.94
CA PRO A 72 2.89 16.95 7.18
C PRO A 72 2.00 18.17 7.46
N PRO A 73 2.55 19.40 7.46
CA PRO A 73 1.75 20.60 7.67
C PRO A 73 0.72 20.70 6.55
N SER A 74 -0.51 20.25 6.83
CA SER A 74 -1.65 20.40 5.92
C SER A 74 -1.86 21.90 5.74
N ARG A 75 -1.52 22.41 4.54
CA ARG A 75 -2.07 23.70 4.09
C ARG A 75 -3.57 23.49 4.12
N ARG A 76 -4.30 24.30 4.91
CA ARG A 76 -5.77 24.24 5.04
C ARG A 76 -6.40 23.94 3.68
N SER A 77 -6.70 22.67 3.41
CA SER A 77 -7.42 22.26 2.22
C SER A 77 -8.89 22.48 2.54
N GLY A 78 -9.60 23.17 1.65
CA GLY A 78 -11.06 23.33 1.72
C GLY A 78 -11.81 22.02 1.45
N THR A 79 -11.11 20.91 1.22
CA THR A 79 -11.69 19.57 1.13
C THR A 79 -12.14 19.16 2.53
N GLY A 80 -13.44 19.05 2.73
CA GLY A 80 -14.12 18.71 3.99
C GLY A 80 -13.83 17.31 4.55
N VAL A 81 -12.62 16.76 4.36
CA VAL A 81 -12.12 15.70 5.21
C VAL A 81 -11.98 16.33 6.60
N PRO A 82 -12.64 15.80 7.64
CA PRO A 82 -12.44 16.30 8.99
C PRO A 82 -10.98 16.05 9.36
N SER A 83 -10.15 17.08 9.19
CA SER A 83 -9.08 17.32 10.13
C SER A 83 -9.78 17.40 11.47
N THR A 84 -9.62 16.37 12.30
CA THR A 84 -10.06 16.33 13.69
C THR A 84 -9.87 17.73 14.25
N ARG A 85 -10.97 18.44 14.49
CA ARG A 85 -10.98 19.85 14.88
C ARG A 85 -10.02 20.03 16.06
N GLY A 86 -8.85 20.61 15.80
CA GLY A 86 -7.88 20.97 16.83
C GLY A 86 -6.94 19.85 17.28
N GLY A 87 -5.97 19.45 16.46
CA GLY A 87 -4.83 18.67 16.92
C GLY A 87 -3.92 18.30 15.77
N SER A 88 -2.59 18.39 15.94
CA SER A 88 -1.65 17.85 14.95
C SER A 88 -2.01 16.38 14.69
N GLY A 89 -2.47 16.05 13.48
CA GLY A 89 -2.90 14.70 13.13
C GLY A 89 -1.81 13.70 13.46
N VAL A 90 -2.11 12.73 14.33
CA VAL A 90 -1.18 11.65 14.64
C VAL A 90 -1.15 10.72 13.42
N GLN A 91 0.02 10.52 12.84
CA GLN A 91 0.23 9.51 11.80
C GLN A 91 1.13 8.41 12.33
N TYR A 92 1.09 7.26 11.66
CA TYR A 92 2.00 6.16 11.92
C TYR A 92 2.70 5.77 10.62
N SER A 93 3.89 5.22 10.79
CA SER A 93 4.59 4.50 9.75
C SER A 93 4.91 3.11 10.28
N THR A 94 4.36 2.10 9.60
CA THR A 94 4.56 0.70 9.90
C THR A 94 5.46 0.08 8.85
N VAL A 95 6.51 -0.60 9.28
CA VAL A 95 7.40 -1.41 8.42
C VAL A 95 7.57 -2.80 8.99
N SER A 96 8.02 -3.73 8.15
CA SER A 96 8.20 -5.12 8.56
C SER A 96 9.36 -5.80 7.83
N HIS A 97 9.93 -6.82 8.48
CA HIS A 97 10.78 -7.84 7.84
C HIS A 97 9.98 -9.06 7.35
N PHE A 98 8.66 -9.03 7.55
CA PHE A 98 7.68 -10.03 7.13
C PHE A 98 7.85 -11.43 7.74
N ASN A 99 8.51 -11.52 8.90
CA ASN A 99 8.54 -12.76 9.66
C ASN A 99 7.19 -13.04 10.33
N LEU A 100 6.69 -14.25 10.12
CA LEU A 100 5.42 -14.72 10.65
C LEU A 100 5.61 -15.48 11.96
N ILE A 101 4.67 -15.28 12.88
CA ILE A 101 4.60 -16.06 14.12
C ILE A 101 3.13 -16.30 14.48
N HIS A 102 2.79 -17.50 14.95
CA HIS A 102 1.48 -17.69 15.56
C HIS A 102 1.33 -16.76 16.77
N ILE A 103 0.20 -16.08 16.91
CA ILE A 103 -0.06 -15.21 18.07
C ILE A 103 0.08 -15.99 19.40
N SER A 104 -0.32 -17.27 19.39
CA SER A 104 -0.13 -18.20 20.52
C SER A 104 1.34 -18.54 20.78
N CYS A 105 2.15 -18.78 19.74
CA CYS A 105 3.59 -19.01 19.86
C CYS A 105 4.31 -17.78 20.39
N HIS A 106 3.91 -16.58 19.96
CA HIS A 106 4.41 -15.32 20.50
C HIS A 106 4.12 -15.20 22.00
N ALA A 107 2.88 -15.45 22.42
CA ALA A 107 2.49 -15.40 23.83
C ALA A 107 3.24 -16.44 24.69
N ALA A 108 3.47 -17.64 24.17
CA ALA A 108 4.29 -18.66 24.84
C ALA A 108 5.76 -18.22 24.95
N ALA A 109 6.33 -17.69 23.87
CA ALA A 109 7.69 -17.15 23.83
C ALA A 109 7.87 -15.99 24.82
N ARG A 110 6.94 -15.04 24.86
CA ARG A 110 6.93 -13.93 25.82
C ARG A 110 6.94 -14.41 27.27
N ARG A 111 6.11 -15.41 27.60
CA ARG A 111 6.06 -16.00 28.95
C ARG A 111 7.39 -16.66 29.30
N ALA A 112 7.97 -17.44 28.41
CA ALA A 112 9.27 -18.07 28.59
C ALA A 112 10.39 -17.03 28.78
N ASP A 113 10.43 -16.01 27.93
CA ASP A 113 11.43 -14.93 27.98
C ASP A 113 11.37 -14.13 29.29
N SER A 114 10.17 -13.93 29.82
CA SER A 114 9.95 -13.24 31.12
C SER A 114 10.39 -14.08 32.34
N ALA A 115 10.48 -15.41 32.18
CA ALA A 115 10.87 -16.35 33.23
C ALA A 115 12.37 -16.68 33.24
N LEU A 116 13.16 -16.12 32.31
CA LEU A 116 14.60 -16.27 32.28
C LEU A 116 15.27 -15.65 33.51
N ARG A 117 16.46 -16.15 33.87
CA ARG A 117 17.29 -15.56 34.96
C ARG A 117 17.53 -14.06 34.76
N GLN A 118 17.69 -13.63 33.51
CA GLN A 118 17.62 -12.23 33.11
C GLN A 118 16.34 -12.05 32.27
N PRO A 119 15.24 -11.56 32.86
CA PRO A 119 13.98 -11.40 32.16
C PRO A 119 14.13 -10.43 30.98
N LYS A 120 13.71 -10.85 29.80
CA LYS A 120 13.65 -9.97 28.62
C LYS A 120 12.29 -9.29 28.54
N ARG A 121 12.26 -8.08 28.01
CA ARG A 121 10.99 -7.44 27.62
C ARG A 121 10.44 -8.15 26.39
N GLU A 122 9.12 -8.13 26.22
CA GLU A 122 8.41 -8.77 25.11
C GLU A 122 9.06 -8.48 23.75
N TRP A 123 9.21 -7.20 23.43
CA TRP A 123 9.74 -6.77 22.12
C TRP A 123 11.25 -6.96 21.97
N GLU A 124 12.00 -7.05 23.09
CA GLU A 124 13.42 -7.41 23.08
C GLU A 124 13.61 -8.89 22.71
N GLY A 125 12.78 -9.76 23.28
CA GLY A 125 12.73 -11.17 22.92
C GLY A 125 12.20 -11.40 21.50
N ALA A 126 11.18 -10.64 21.10
CA ALA A 126 10.60 -10.69 19.77
C ALA A 126 11.58 -10.29 18.66
N THR A 127 12.38 -9.23 18.87
CA THR A 127 13.40 -8.76 17.92
C THR A 127 14.35 -9.89 17.51
N ARG A 128 14.80 -10.72 18.46
CA ARG A 128 15.69 -11.86 18.16
C ARG A 128 15.03 -12.92 17.29
N ARG A 129 13.74 -13.14 17.46
CA ARG A 129 12.99 -14.07 16.60
C ARG A 129 12.90 -13.42 15.23
N ASN A 130 12.52 -12.15 15.15
CA ASN A 130 12.39 -11.34 13.94
C ASN A 130 13.70 -11.02 13.18
N GLY A 131 14.72 -11.90 13.22
CA GLY A 131 15.98 -11.70 12.48
C GLY A 131 16.75 -10.46 12.91
N ASP A 132 16.73 -10.14 14.20
CA ASP A 132 17.29 -8.91 14.79
C ASP A 132 16.71 -7.60 14.23
N THR A 133 15.60 -7.67 13.48
CA THR A 133 14.81 -6.51 13.08
C THR A 133 13.90 -6.09 14.22
N LEU A 134 13.91 -4.80 14.55
CA LEU A 134 13.05 -4.25 15.60
C LEU A 134 11.58 -4.51 15.27
N CYS A 135 10.80 -4.83 16.29
CA CYS A 135 9.35 -4.94 16.21
C CYS A 135 8.74 -4.48 17.53
N ASN A 136 7.55 -3.88 17.44
CA ASN A 136 6.80 -3.41 18.60
C ASN A 136 5.28 -3.65 18.46
N ASN A 137 4.88 -4.39 17.42
CA ASN A 137 3.51 -4.78 17.18
C ASN A 137 3.43 -6.07 16.34
N LEU A 138 2.23 -6.66 16.28
CA LEU A 138 1.91 -7.83 15.46
C LEU A 138 0.68 -7.52 14.59
N LEU A 139 0.87 -7.41 13.28
CA LEU A 139 -0.24 -7.23 12.34
C LEU A 139 -0.90 -8.60 12.10
N PRO A 140 -2.19 -8.80 12.42
CA PRO A 140 -2.82 -10.11 12.33
C PRO A 140 -3.00 -10.58 10.87
N VAL A 141 -2.66 -11.84 10.64
CA VAL A 141 -2.86 -12.56 9.37
C VAL A 141 -3.85 -13.70 9.67
N PRO A 142 -5.07 -13.64 9.12
CA PRO A 142 -6.07 -14.70 9.31
C PRO A 142 -5.76 -15.90 8.43
N GLY A 143 -5.93 -17.10 8.97
CA GLY A 143 -5.98 -18.33 8.19
C GLY A 143 -7.37 -18.56 7.59
N PRO A 144 -7.51 -19.55 6.70
CA PRO A 144 -8.77 -19.85 6.00
C PRO A 144 -9.90 -20.29 6.93
N LYS A 145 -9.59 -20.78 8.15
CA LYS A 145 -10.56 -21.21 9.15
C LYS A 145 -10.47 -20.41 10.45
N THR A 146 -9.79 -19.26 10.44
CA THR A 146 -9.72 -18.39 11.63
C THR A 146 -11.08 -17.72 11.86
N SER A 147 -11.56 -17.70 13.10
CA SER A 147 -12.83 -17.04 13.44
C SER A 147 -12.72 -15.51 13.38
N ALA A 148 -13.84 -14.86 13.06
CA ALA A 148 -13.92 -13.40 13.07
C ALA A 148 -13.55 -12.80 14.44
N ASP A 149 -13.99 -13.43 15.54
CA ASP A 149 -13.69 -12.98 16.91
C ASP A 149 -12.19 -13.07 17.24
N ALA A 150 -11.51 -14.12 16.79
CA ALA A 150 -10.07 -14.26 17.01
C ALA A 150 -9.30 -13.16 16.27
N TYR A 151 -9.70 -12.86 15.04
CA TYR A 151 -9.12 -11.75 14.29
C TYR A 151 -9.41 -10.39 14.95
N ALA A 152 -10.66 -10.14 15.36
CA ALA A 152 -11.07 -8.91 16.01
C ALA A 152 -10.28 -8.66 17.31
N ALA A 153 -10.09 -9.68 18.14
CA ALA A 153 -9.29 -9.58 19.37
C ALA A 153 -7.82 -9.20 19.08
N ALA A 154 -7.24 -9.77 18.04
CA ALA A 154 -5.87 -9.44 17.63
C ALA A 154 -5.77 -8.04 16.99
N ALA A 155 -6.76 -7.63 16.20
CA ALA A 155 -6.84 -6.27 15.67
C ALA A 155 -6.95 -5.23 16.80
N THR A 156 -7.77 -5.47 17.82
CA THR A 156 -7.83 -4.63 19.02
C THR A 156 -6.47 -4.52 19.70
N THR A 157 -5.76 -5.63 19.86
CA THR A 157 -4.40 -5.64 20.42
C THR A 157 -3.43 -4.81 19.59
N PHE A 158 -3.53 -4.87 18.26
CA PHE A 158 -2.73 -4.05 17.35
C PHE A 158 -2.98 -2.55 17.58
N TRP A 159 -4.25 -2.15 17.71
CA TRP A 159 -4.63 -0.76 17.98
C TRP A 159 -4.17 -0.26 19.34
N ASP A 160 -4.29 -1.09 20.39
CA ASP A 160 -3.81 -0.76 21.73
C ASP A 160 -2.29 -0.50 21.73
N ASN A 161 -1.52 -1.32 21.01
CA ASN A 161 -0.08 -1.14 20.86
C ASN A 161 0.28 0.17 20.13
N LEU A 162 -0.48 0.54 19.09
CA LEU A 162 -0.32 1.82 18.39
C LEU A 162 -0.64 3.01 19.31
N ALA A 163 -1.75 2.94 20.05
CA ALA A 163 -2.16 4.00 20.97
C ALA A 163 -1.12 4.22 22.10
N ALA A 164 -0.45 3.15 22.53
CA ALA A 164 0.60 3.19 23.54
C ALA A 164 1.92 3.85 23.09
N LEU A 165 2.09 4.15 21.79
CA LEU A 165 3.26 4.88 21.31
C LEU A 165 3.22 6.32 21.80
N GLY A 166 4.33 6.83 22.36
CA GLY A 166 4.44 8.25 22.74
C GLY A 166 4.85 9.14 21.55
N PRO A 167 4.76 10.47 21.67
CA PRO A 167 5.46 11.40 20.79
C PRO A 167 6.97 11.11 20.88
N GLY A 168 7.60 10.64 19.80
CA GLY A 168 9.03 10.29 19.77
C GLY A 168 9.40 8.81 19.58
N GLY A 169 8.42 7.93 19.30
CA GLY A 169 8.69 6.70 18.52
C GLY A 169 9.36 5.51 19.20
N ALA A 170 9.52 5.49 20.53
CA ALA A 170 9.92 4.28 21.24
C ALA A 170 8.90 3.95 22.34
N GLY A 171 8.14 2.87 22.15
CA GLY A 171 7.12 2.43 23.08
C GLY A 171 7.67 2.25 24.50
N ARG A 172 7.06 2.93 25.47
CA ARG A 172 7.22 2.55 26.89
C ARG A 172 6.39 1.28 27.08
N SER A 173 7.06 0.18 27.42
CA SER A 173 6.39 -1.07 27.80
C SER A 173 5.57 -0.80 29.08
N SER A 174 4.29 -0.49 28.93
CA SER A 174 3.37 -0.33 30.04
C SER A 174 2.66 -1.66 30.27
N ARG A 175 2.68 -2.13 31.52
CA ARG A 175 1.71 -3.12 31.98
C ARG A 175 0.34 -2.45 31.90
N ALA A 176 -0.51 -2.82 30.95
CA ALA A 176 -1.91 -2.43 30.98
C ALA A 176 -2.79 -3.64 30.63
N ASN A 177 -3.26 -4.31 31.67
CA ASN A 177 -4.54 -4.98 31.65
C ASN A 177 -5.48 -4.14 32.53
N ALA A 178 -6.73 -4.03 32.06
CA ALA A 178 -7.85 -3.27 32.62
C ALA A 178 -7.79 -1.75 32.38
N THR A 179 -8.75 -1.26 31.57
CA THR A 179 -9.16 0.14 31.37
C THR A 179 -8.30 1.05 30.48
N SER A 180 -8.21 0.76 29.18
CA SER A 180 -7.80 1.75 28.15
C SER A 180 -8.90 2.80 27.91
N ARG A 181 -9.40 3.43 28.98
CA ARG A 181 -10.43 4.48 28.96
C ARG A 181 -9.84 5.88 29.12
N MET A 182 -8.53 6.06 28.89
CA MET A 182 -7.81 7.29 29.26
C MET A 182 -6.90 7.82 28.15
N LEU A 183 -7.42 7.87 26.93
CA LEU A 183 -6.96 8.77 25.85
C LEU A 183 -8.14 9.52 25.18
N MET A 184 -9.25 9.69 25.91
CA MET A 184 -10.43 10.47 25.52
C MET A 184 -10.63 11.64 26.50
N LEU A 185 -9.61 12.48 26.67
CA LEU A 185 -9.74 13.73 27.42
C LEU A 185 -9.35 14.89 26.50
N ASP A 186 -10.36 15.36 25.77
CA ASP A 186 -10.67 16.78 25.54
C ASP A 186 -12.04 16.89 24.82
N VAL A 187 -13.09 16.31 25.41
CA VAL A 187 -14.49 16.63 25.05
C VAL A 187 -15.19 17.10 26.30
N GLU A 188 -15.49 18.40 26.33
CA GLU A 188 -16.15 19.07 27.45
C GLU A 188 -17.50 18.43 27.79
N MET A 189 -17.75 18.30 29.09
CA MET A 189 -19.02 17.87 29.65
C MET A 189 -20.18 18.77 29.20
N VAL A 190 -21.13 18.24 28.42
CA VAL A 190 -22.51 18.76 28.40
C VAL A 190 -23.54 17.63 28.19
N ALA A 191 -24.46 17.59 29.16
CA ALA A 191 -25.84 17.09 29.13
C ALA A 191 -26.16 15.58 29.03
N ASP A 192 -26.69 15.12 30.16
CA ASP A 192 -27.72 14.11 30.41
C ASP A 192 -28.58 13.72 29.18
N GLY A 193 -28.51 12.44 28.81
CA GLY A 193 -29.31 11.82 27.75
C GLY A 193 -28.68 10.53 27.26
N ALA A 194 -29.38 9.40 27.37
CA ALA A 194 -28.90 8.11 26.91
C ALA A 194 -28.63 8.13 25.38
N VAL A 195 -27.35 8.12 25.01
CA VAL A 195 -26.88 7.85 23.63
C VAL A 195 -26.02 6.59 23.72
N GLU A 196 -26.56 5.47 23.27
CA GLU A 196 -25.83 4.22 23.11
C GLU A 196 -25.10 4.24 21.73
N ASP A 197 -23.81 3.86 21.73
CA ASP A 197 -22.97 3.40 20.59
C ASP A 197 -22.19 4.40 19.67
N ASP A 198 -22.33 5.72 19.81
CA ASP A 198 -21.63 6.69 18.90
C ASP A 198 -20.07 6.62 18.95
N GLY A 199 -19.50 6.30 20.12
CA GLY A 199 -18.05 6.29 20.31
C GLY A 199 -17.30 5.14 19.64
N SER A 200 -17.99 4.05 19.26
CA SER A 200 -17.35 2.88 18.63
C SER A 200 -17.15 3.10 17.11
N ALA A 201 -18.11 3.77 16.47
CA ALA A 201 -18.09 4.13 15.05
C ALA A 201 -17.09 5.27 14.77
N GLU A 202 -17.07 6.32 15.59
CA GLU A 202 -16.10 7.42 15.45
C GLU A 202 -14.65 6.91 15.55
N ALA A 203 -14.39 6.00 16.49
CA ALA A 203 -13.08 5.34 16.62
C ALA A 203 -12.75 4.47 15.39
N ALA A 204 -13.75 3.83 14.77
CA ALA A 204 -13.56 3.03 13.55
C ALA A 204 -13.15 3.90 12.36
N ALA A 205 -13.82 5.04 12.14
CA ALA A 205 -13.48 5.97 11.07
C ALA A 205 -12.05 6.52 11.21
N GLY A 206 -11.65 6.86 12.44
CA GLY A 206 -10.26 7.25 12.75
C GLY A 206 -9.25 6.15 12.42
N GLN A 207 -9.57 4.88 12.72
CA GLN A 207 -8.71 3.74 12.37
C GLN A 207 -8.57 3.55 10.87
N VAL A 208 -9.64 3.70 10.08
CA VAL A 208 -9.57 3.66 8.61
C VAL A 208 -8.62 4.74 8.09
N ALA A 209 -8.76 5.98 8.56
CA ALA A 209 -7.89 7.09 8.16
C ALA A 209 -6.42 6.85 8.54
N LEU A 210 -6.16 6.26 9.72
CA LEU A 210 -4.81 5.89 10.15
C LEU A 210 -4.19 4.81 9.25
N VAL A 211 -4.93 3.74 8.91
CA VAL A 211 -4.42 2.72 7.98
C VAL A 211 -4.17 3.32 6.59
N GLY A 212 -5.09 4.15 6.09
CA GLY A 212 -4.94 4.79 4.78
C GLY A 212 -3.70 5.68 4.72
N ALA A 213 -3.43 6.44 5.79
CA ALA A 213 -2.21 7.23 5.91
C ALA A 213 -0.93 6.37 6.05
N ASP A 214 -1.01 5.22 6.73
CA ASP A 214 0.12 4.31 6.87
C ASP A 214 0.47 3.62 5.53
N ILE A 215 -0.55 3.16 4.80
CA ILE A 215 -0.40 2.64 3.42
C ILE A 215 0.19 3.73 2.52
N ALA A 216 -0.29 4.98 2.63
CA ALA A 216 0.25 6.09 1.86
C ALA A 216 1.73 6.36 2.13
N ALA A 217 2.17 6.23 3.39
CA ALA A 217 3.58 6.35 3.74
C ALA A 217 4.43 5.22 3.14
N LEU A 218 3.88 4.01 2.99
CA LEU A 218 4.55 2.92 2.27
C LEU A 218 4.62 3.19 0.76
N ILE A 219 3.50 3.61 0.15
CA ILE A 219 3.44 4.00 -1.28
C ILE A 219 4.49 5.06 -1.59
N ASP A 220 4.57 6.11 -0.76
CA ASP A 220 5.55 7.19 -0.91
C ASP A 220 7.01 6.66 -0.86
N ARG A 221 7.31 5.71 0.03
CA ARG A 221 8.63 5.06 0.07
C ARG A 221 8.96 4.29 -1.19
N PHE A 222 8.00 3.55 -1.75
CA PHE A 222 8.20 2.87 -3.04
C PHE A 222 8.44 3.88 -4.16
N ALA A 223 7.62 4.92 -4.25
CA ALA A 223 7.70 5.94 -5.30
C ALA A 223 8.99 6.78 -5.25
N THR A 224 9.56 6.98 -4.05
CA THR A 224 10.76 7.81 -3.84
C THR A 224 12.04 7.01 -3.65
N GLY A 225 11.96 5.68 -3.55
CA GLY A 225 13.10 4.82 -3.17
C GLY A 225 13.58 5.01 -1.74
N ALA A 226 12.76 5.62 -0.86
CA ALA A 226 13.13 5.84 0.53
C ALA A 226 13.22 4.51 1.31
N SER A 227 14.18 4.44 2.24
CA SER A 227 14.46 3.20 2.94
C SER A 227 13.35 2.77 3.90
N PHE A 228 13.04 1.47 3.88
CA PHE A 228 12.16 0.79 4.83
C PHE A 228 12.86 0.39 6.14
N SER A 229 14.18 0.31 6.14
CA SER A 229 14.97 -0.28 7.24
C SER A 229 15.61 0.76 8.17
N VAL A 230 15.58 2.06 7.83
CA VAL A 230 16.23 3.13 8.61
C VAL A 230 15.84 3.08 10.09
N ASP A 231 14.56 2.88 10.37
CA ASP A 231 14.04 2.86 11.74
C ASP A 231 14.03 1.44 12.34
N ALA A 232 13.65 0.43 11.56
CA ALA A 232 13.46 -0.94 12.05
C ALA A 232 14.74 -1.78 12.07
N ARG A 233 15.82 -1.35 11.43
CA ARG A 233 17.11 -2.06 11.28
C ARG A 233 17.03 -3.37 10.49
N GLY A 234 16.01 -3.50 9.64
CA GLY A 234 15.80 -4.64 8.76
C GLY A 234 14.47 -4.51 8.03
N GLY A 235 14.18 -5.44 7.13
CA GLY A 235 13.04 -5.36 6.21
C GLY A 235 13.31 -4.46 4.99
N GLY A 236 13.18 -5.04 3.80
CA GLY A 236 13.37 -4.36 2.51
C GLY A 236 12.04 -4.08 1.80
N ARG A 237 12.13 -3.62 0.55
CA ARG A 237 10.96 -3.38 -0.31
C ARG A 237 10.06 -4.62 -0.43
N GLU A 238 10.66 -5.80 -0.50
CA GLU A 238 9.97 -7.09 -0.59
C GLU A 238 9.11 -7.40 0.64
N SER A 239 9.71 -7.38 1.82
CA SER A 239 9.00 -7.59 3.08
C SER A 239 7.83 -6.62 3.26
N ASN A 240 7.98 -5.38 2.81
CA ASN A 240 6.96 -4.34 2.98
C ASN A 240 5.89 -4.38 1.88
N ALA A 241 6.19 -4.87 0.68
CA ALA A 241 5.15 -5.15 -0.32
C ALA A 241 4.21 -6.26 0.17
N ARG A 242 4.78 -7.32 0.74
CA ARG A 242 4.02 -8.44 1.36
C ARG A 242 3.17 -7.99 2.56
N LEU A 243 3.53 -6.88 3.23
CA LEU A 243 2.80 -6.31 4.36
C LEU A 243 1.49 -5.60 3.96
N VAL A 244 1.47 -4.91 2.81
CA VAL A 244 0.35 -4.05 2.37
C VAL A 244 -1.00 -4.77 2.34
N PRO A 245 -1.14 -6.02 1.82
CA PRO A 245 -2.41 -6.75 1.84
C PRO A 245 -3.02 -6.88 3.24
N TYR A 246 -2.20 -7.03 4.27
CA TYR A 246 -2.66 -7.19 5.65
C TYR A 246 -2.97 -5.86 6.34
N LEU A 247 -2.36 -4.76 5.91
CA LEU A 247 -2.83 -3.41 6.26
C LEU A 247 -4.20 -3.15 5.64
N VAL A 248 -4.42 -3.56 4.38
CA VAL A 248 -5.74 -3.51 3.75
C VAL A 248 -6.77 -4.33 4.53
N LYS A 249 -6.42 -5.54 4.98
CA LYS A 249 -7.30 -6.36 5.84
C LYS A 249 -7.69 -5.60 7.12
N LEU A 250 -6.72 -5.00 7.81
CA LEU A 250 -6.94 -4.24 9.03
C LEU A 250 -7.84 -3.02 8.81
N GLY A 251 -7.57 -2.24 7.75
CA GLY A 251 -8.36 -1.07 7.40
C GLY A 251 -9.79 -1.43 6.98
N ARG A 252 -9.98 -2.51 6.23
CA ARG A 252 -11.31 -3.02 5.87
C ARG A 252 -12.09 -3.51 7.07
N HIS A 253 -11.44 -4.18 8.02
CA HIS A 253 -12.08 -4.59 9.27
C HIS A 253 -12.54 -3.38 10.10
N ALA A 254 -11.83 -2.25 10.06
CA ALA A 254 -12.30 -1.00 10.64
C ALA A 254 -13.46 -0.39 9.85
N ALA A 255 -13.39 -0.38 8.52
CA ALA A 255 -14.43 0.17 7.65
C ALA A 255 -15.79 -0.55 7.82
N GLN A 256 -15.79 -1.84 8.09
CA GLN A 256 -17.01 -2.63 8.36
C GLN A 256 -17.79 -2.18 9.61
N ARG A 257 -17.16 -1.40 10.50
CA ARG A 257 -17.79 -0.87 11.72
C ARG A 257 -18.12 0.63 11.62
N CYS A 258 -17.85 1.24 10.47
CA CYS A 258 -18.18 2.64 10.22
C CYS A 258 -19.64 2.78 9.79
N THR A 259 -20.25 3.92 10.09
CA THR A 259 -21.58 4.24 9.52
C THR A 259 -21.43 4.62 8.04
N PRO A 260 -22.53 4.56 7.24
CA PRO A 260 -22.50 5.06 5.86
C PRO A 260 -22.08 6.53 5.76
N SER A 261 -22.45 7.35 6.75
CA SER A 261 -22.05 8.76 6.82
C SER A 261 -20.54 8.90 7.00
N ASP A 262 -19.93 8.12 7.90
CA ASP A 262 -18.48 8.12 8.10
C ASP A 262 -17.74 7.72 6.82
N LEU A 263 -18.21 6.66 6.17
CA LEU A 263 -17.64 6.19 4.90
C LEU A 263 -17.77 7.25 3.80
N SER A 264 -18.92 7.93 3.70
CA SER A 264 -19.12 9.02 2.75
C SER A 264 -18.14 10.17 2.98
N VAL A 265 -17.83 10.49 4.24
CA VAL A 265 -16.87 11.54 4.61
C VAL A 265 -15.45 11.12 4.25
N LEU A 266 -15.05 9.89 4.57
CA LEU A 266 -13.73 9.35 4.23
C LEU A 266 -13.53 9.22 2.71
N MET A 267 -14.59 8.91 1.96
CA MET A 267 -14.55 8.80 0.50
C MET A 267 -14.61 10.16 -0.22
N ALA A 268 -14.98 11.25 0.45
CA ALA A 268 -15.14 12.55 -0.21
C ALA A 268 -13.86 13.01 -0.95
N GLY A 269 -12.69 12.88 -0.32
CA GLY A 269 -11.41 13.20 -0.94
C GLY A 269 -11.02 12.23 -2.06
N VAL A 270 -11.37 10.95 -1.92
CA VAL A 270 -11.16 9.94 -2.97
C VAL A 270 -12.00 10.29 -4.19
N ASN A 271 -13.28 10.64 -4.01
CA ASN A 271 -14.20 10.95 -5.09
C ASN A 271 -13.81 12.25 -5.81
N ASP A 272 -13.35 13.28 -5.10
CA ASP A 272 -12.86 14.52 -5.71
C ASP A 272 -11.63 14.27 -6.59
N PHE A 273 -10.65 13.53 -6.05
CA PHE A 273 -9.43 13.20 -6.77
C PHE A 273 -9.70 12.25 -7.95
N CYS A 274 -10.46 11.18 -7.76
CA CYS A 274 -10.74 10.18 -8.80
C CYS A 274 -11.79 10.65 -9.82
N GLY A 275 -12.65 11.59 -9.46
CA GLY A 275 -13.74 12.10 -10.31
C GLY A 275 -13.35 13.25 -11.23
N THR A 276 -12.15 13.82 -11.07
CA THR A 276 -11.69 14.91 -11.94
C THR A 276 -11.29 14.38 -13.31
N THR A 277 -12.14 14.63 -14.31
CA THR A 277 -11.91 14.15 -15.67
C THR A 277 -10.77 14.93 -16.34
N PRO A 278 -9.77 14.24 -16.92
CA PRO A 278 -8.76 14.91 -17.73
C PRO A 278 -9.39 15.52 -18.99
N PRO A 279 -8.87 16.65 -19.50
CA PRO A 279 -9.28 17.16 -20.80
C PRO A 279 -8.99 16.11 -21.86
N LEU A 280 -10.00 15.78 -22.68
CA LEU A 280 -9.75 15.03 -23.91
C LEU A 280 -8.98 15.96 -24.85
N SER A 281 -7.88 15.47 -25.42
CA SER A 281 -7.02 16.21 -26.33
C SER A 281 -7.77 16.48 -27.66
N GLU A 282 -8.73 17.40 -27.63
CA GLU A 282 -9.36 18.03 -28.81
C GLU A 282 -9.01 19.52 -28.83
N ARG A 283 -7.76 19.88 -28.51
CA ARG A 283 -7.26 21.22 -28.80
C ARG A 283 -6.61 21.21 -30.18
N PRO A 284 -7.27 21.74 -31.23
CA PRO A 284 -6.57 21.99 -32.49
C PRO A 284 -5.42 22.95 -32.20
N LEU A 285 -4.22 22.53 -32.58
CA LEU A 285 -2.97 23.26 -32.50
C LEU A 285 -3.10 24.57 -33.31
N GLY A 286 -3.65 25.64 -32.73
CA GLY A 286 -3.83 26.91 -33.46
C GLY A 286 -4.82 27.95 -32.92
N SER A 287 -5.71 27.67 -31.96
CA SER A 287 -6.56 28.73 -31.42
C SER A 287 -5.87 29.48 -30.27
N ALA A 288 -5.43 30.70 -30.55
CA ALA A 288 -5.00 31.66 -29.53
C ALA A 288 -6.01 31.71 -28.38
N LEU A 289 -5.51 31.75 -27.13
CA LEU A 289 -6.36 32.02 -25.96
C LEU A 289 -7.19 33.29 -26.21
N PRO A 290 -8.50 33.30 -25.93
CA PRO A 290 -9.22 34.56 -25.86
C PRO A 290 -8.63 35.40 -24.72
N PRO A 291 -8.53 36.74 -24.88
CA PRO A 291 -8.01 37.60 -23.82
C PRO A 291 -8.87 37.44 -22.57
N ALA A 292 -8.20 37.22 -21.43
CA ALA A 292 -8.85 37.11 -20.13
C ALA A 292 -9.72 38.35 -19.88
N SER A 293 -11.03 38.16 -19.76
CA SER A 293 -11.94 39.22 -19.33
C SER A 293 -11.69 39.51 -17.83
N PRO A 294 -11.55 40.78 -17.42
CA PRO A 294 -11.16 41.16 -16.05
C PRO A 294 -12.36 41.16 -15.08
N THR A 295 -13.14 40.08 -15.06
CA THR A 295 -14.27 39.94 -14.13
C THR A 295 -14.22 38.58 -13.44
N SER A 296 -13.14 38.33 -12.70
CA SER A 296 -13.08 37.24 -11.73
C SER A 296 -13.17 37.82 -10.32
N THR A 297 -14.29 37.56 -9.67
CA THR A 297 -14.51 37.73 -8.22
C THR A 297 -13.35 37.10 -7.44
N PRO A 298 -12.77 37.77 -6.42
CA PRO A 298 -11.71 37.19 -5.60
C PRO A 298 -12.33 36.16 -4.65
N GLY A 299 -12.44 34.91 -5.11
CA GLY A 299 -13.04 33.84 -4.31
C GLY A 299 -13.04 32.45 -4.96
N ALA A 300 -12.83 32.34 -6.28
CA ALA A 300 -12.61 31.04 -6.90
C ALA A 300 -11.15 30.61 -6.67
N SER A 301 -10.94 29.74 -5.67
CA SER A 301 -9.70 28.98 -5.54
C SER A 301 -9.39 28.30 -6.88
N SER A 302 -8.20 28.54 -7.42
CA SER A 302 -7.73 27.87 -8.62
C SER A 302 -7.85 26.34 -8.42
N PRO A 303 -8.41 25.58 -9.37
CA PRO A 303 -8.57 24.13 -9.22
C PRO A 303 -7.24 23.37 -9.09
N ALA A 304 -6.10 24.06 -9.26
CA ALA A 304 -4.75 23.52 -9.14
C ALA A 304 -4.11 23.70 -7.75
N SER A 305 -4.76 24.35 -6.78
CA SER A 305 -4.10 24.68 -5.50
C SER A 305 -4.11 23.58 -4.44
N GLY A 306 -4.30 22.30 -4.79
CA GLY A 306 -4.51 21.23 -3.80
C GLY A 306 -4.26 19.82 -4.32
N ARG A 307 -3.18 19.59 -5.08
CA ARG A 307 -2.76 18.25 -5.50
C ARG A 307 -1.27 18.09 -5.28
N ASP A 308 -0.86 17.95 -4.02
CA ASP A 308 0.53 17.62 -3.70
C ASP A 308 0.74 16.10 -3.67
N VAL A 309 1.97 15.64 -3.90
CA VAL A 309 2.31 14.20 -3.94
C VAL A 309 1.88 13.47 -2.65
N PRO A 310 2.12 14.01 -1.43
CA PRO A 310 1.68 13.34 -0.20
C PRO A 310 0.15 13.19 -0.09
N GLU A 311 -0.60 14.16 -0.60
CA GLU A 311 -2.07 14.11 -0.63
C GLU A 311 -2.55 13.06 -1.63
N ALA A 312 -1.89 12.97 -2.79
CA ALA A 312 -2.18 11.93 -3.78
C ALA A 312 -1.91 10.52 -3.22
N CYS A 313 -0.77 10.29 -2.55
CA CYS A 313 -0.48 9.03 -1.87
C CYS A 313 -1.52 8.70 -0.80
N HIS A 314 -1.96 9.69 -0.01
CA HIS A 314 -3.03 9.52 0.99
C HIS A 314 -4.34 9.07 0.36
N VAL A 315 -4.76 9.74 -0.72
CA VAL A 315 -5.97 9.37 -1.45
C VAL A 315 -5.85 7.96 -2.03
N MET A 316 -4.69 7.57 -2.56
CA MET A 316 -4.47 6.21 -3.07
C MET A 316 -4.55 5.14 -1.95
N GLY A 317 -3.99 5.43 -0.77
CA GLY A 317 -4.14 4.57 0.40
C GLY A 317 -5.61 4.39 0.81
N MET A 318 -6.38 5.48 0.81
CA MET A 318 -7.82 5.44 1.10
C MET A 318 -8.62 4.71 0.00
N ALA A 319 -8.28 4.90 -1.28
CA ALA A 319 -8.90 4.22 -2.42
C ALA A 319 -8.72 2.69 -2.36
N LEU A 320 -7.56 2.20 -1.91
CA LEU A 320 -7.34 0.78 -1.65
C LEU A 320 -8.31 0.22 -0.62
N LEU A 321 -8.61 0.97 0.44
CA LEU A 321 -9.49 0.52 1.52
C LEU A 321 -10.98 0.60 1.16
N LEU A 322 -11.39 1.68 0.49
CA LEU A 322 -12.79 2.08 0.40
C LEU A 322 -13.40 1.97 -1.00
N GLN A 323 -12.61 2.14 -2.06
CA GLN A 323 -13.17 2.23 -3.42
C GLN A 323 -13.55 0.83 -3.96
N PRO A 324 -14.78 0.61 -4.47
CA PRO A 324 -15.16 -0.64 -5.09
C PRO A 324 -14.37 -0.96 -6.37
N PRO A 325 -14.22 -2.25 -6.76
CA PRO A 325 -13.42 -2.62 -7.94
C PRO A 325 -13.90 -2.00 -9.25
N ARG A 326 -15.23 -1.87 -9.44
CA ARG A 326 -15.82 -1.27 -10.64
C ARG A 326 -15.56 0.23 -10.73
N GLU A 327 -15.65 0.92 -9.61
CA GLU A 327 -15.35 2.36 -9.52
C GLU A 327 -13.87 2.64 -9.72
N TRP A 328 -13.00 1.78 -9.17
CA TRP A 328 -11.56 1.85 -9.46
C TRP A 328 -11.32 1.72 -10.96
N ALA A 329 -11.84 0.66 -11.60
CA ALA A 329 -11.70 0.44 -13.03
C ALA A 329 -12.19 1.64 -13.88
N ALA A 330 -13.31 2.25 -13.50
CA ALA A 330 -13.85 3.42 -14.19
C ALA A 330 -13.02 4.71 -13.98
N SER A 331 -12.29 4.82 -12.87
CA SER A 331 -11.51 6.02 -12.51
C SER A 331 -10.02 5.93 -12.84
N ARG A 332 -9.52 4.78 -13.30
CA ARG A 332 -8.09 4.54 -13.62
C ARG A 332 -7.45 5.68 -14.43
N ARG A 333 -8.11 6.16 -15.49
CA ARG A 333 -7.57 7.26 -16.31
C ARG A 333 -7.45 8.59 -15.55
N ALA A 334 -8.48 8.94 -14.77
CA ALA A 334 -8.46 10.15 -13.97
C ALA A 334 -7.38 10.07 -12.89
N VAL A 335 -7.24 8.92 -12.24
CA VAL A 335 -6.18 8.65 -11.26
C VAL A 335 -4.80 8.82 -11.89
N LEU A 336 -4.55 8.19 -13.04
CA LEU A 336 -3.28 8.29 -13.77
C LEU A 336 -2.92 9.75 -14.07
N TRP A 337 -3.87 10.50 -14.65
CA TRP A 337 -3.68 11.92 -14.94
C TRP A 337 -3.37 12.73 -13.69
N ASN A 338 -4.11 12.51 -12.60
CA ASN A 338 -3.99 13.31 -11.39
C ASN A 338 -2.69 13.02 -10.63
N LEU A 339 -2.20 11.78 -10.65
CA LEU A 339 -0.89 11.40 -10.12
C LEU A 339 0.24 12.07 -10.90
N LEU A 340 0.18 12.01 -12.23
CA LEU A 340 1.16 12.66 -13.10
C LEU A 340 1.14 14.18 -12.89
N LEU A 341 -0.04 14.81 -12.91
CA LEU A 341 -0.19 16.24 -12.70
C LEU A 341 0.40 16.69 -11.34
N ALA A 342 0.10 15.97 -10.26
CA ALA A 342 0.64 16.28 -8.93
C ALA A 342 2.17 16.20 -8.91
N THR A 343 2.74 15.18 -9.55
CA THR A 343 4.19 14.95 -9.59
C THR A 343 4.91 16.01 -10.42
N PHE A 344 4.37 16.37 -11.59
CA PHE A 344 4.93 17.41 -12.45
C PHE A 344 4.87 18.79 -11.79
N GLN A 345 3.76 19.10 -11.11
CA GLN A 345 3.63 20.33 -10.32
C GLN A 345 4.63 20.37 -9.16
N ASN A 346 4.84 19.24 -8.47
CA ASN A 346 5.83 19.16 -7.41
C ASN A 346 7.26 19.38 -7.94
N TYR A 347 7.60 18.77 -9.07
CA TYR A 347 8.88 19.00 -9.75
C TYR A 347 9.08 20.49 -10.09
N CYS A 348 8.08 21.14 -10.68
CA CYS A 348 8.17 22.56 -11.05
C CYS A 348 8.31 23.48 -9.82
N ARG A 349 7.63 23.16 -8.71
CA ARG A 349 7.77 23.86 -7.43
C ARG A 349 9.18 23.69 -6.86
N ALA A 350 9.73 22.49 -6.88
CA ALA A 350 11.10 22.21 -6.42
C ALA A 350 12.15 22.92 -7.27
N ALA A 351 12.01 22.90 -8.60
CA ALA A 351 12.88 23.62 -9.53
C ALA A 351 12.82 25.14 -9.31
N SER A 352 11.63 25.69 -9.06
CA SER A 352 11.44 27.11 -8.70
C SER A 352 12.14 27.46 -7.39
N ALA A 353 12.01 26.62 -6.36
CA ALA A 353 12.67 26.83 -5.07
C ALA A 353 14.20 26.78 -5.16
N ALA A 354 14.76 26.01 -6.09
CA ALA A 354 16.19 25.93 -6.35
C ALA A 354 16.74 27.10 -7.21
N SER A 355 15.86 27.90 -7.83
CA SER A 355 16.25 29.02 -8.69
C SER A 355 16.80 30.21 -7.89
N ARG A 356 17.71 30.99 -8.50
CA ARG A 356 18.30 32.20 -7.89
C ARG A 356 17.27 33.27 -7.49
N GLY A 357 16.08 33.24 -8.11
CA GLY A 357 14.96 34.14 -7.79
C GLY A 357 14.17 33.76 -6.53
N GLY A 358 14.48 32.63 -5.90
CA GLY A 358 13.71 32.07 -4.79
C GLY A 358 12.36 31.49 -5.24
N PRO A 359 11.62 30.85 -4.32
CA PRO A 359 10.32 30.25 -4.63
C PRO A 359 9.33 31.32 -5.07
N GLY A 360 8.72 31.14 -6.25
CA GLY A 360 7.72 32.06 -6.75
C GLY A 360 6.98 31.56 -7.99
N ARG A 361 5.80 32.15 -8.22
CA ARG A 361 4.89 31.78 -9.32
C ARG A 361 5.52 31.96 -10.71
N ALA A 362 6.39 32.97 -10.87
CA ALA A 362 7.13 33.19 -12.11
C ALA A 362 8.18 32.09 -12.36
N GLY A 363 8.88 31.66 -11.32
CA GLY A 363 9.84 30.56 -11.40
C GLY A 363 9.17 29.22 -11.69
N GLU A 364 8.01 28.97 -11.10
CA GLU A 364 7.22 27.76 -11.37
C GLU A 364 6.71 27.74 -12.82
N LEU A 365 6.21 28.87 -13.33
CA LEU A 365 5.80 28.99 -14.73
C LEU A 365 6.97 28.74 -15.69
N ALA A 366 8.16 29.27 -15.39
CA ALA A 366 9.35 29.03 -16.19
C ALA A 366 9.76 27.55 -16.17
N ALA A 367 9.71 26.90 -15.01
CA ALA A 367 10.00 25.47 -14.87
C ALA A 367 8.99 24.62 -15.67
N ARG A 368 7.70 24.97 -15.66
CA ARG A 368 6.67 24.31 -16.48
C ARG A 368 6.94 24.45 -17.97
N GLN A 369 7.28 25.65 -18.45
CA GLN A 369 7.62 25.88 -19.85
C GLN A 369 8.84 25.08 -20.30
N GLN A 370 9.85 24.96 -19.42
CA GLN A 370 11.02 24.12 -19.67
C GLN A 370 10.65 22.64 -19.73
N LEU A 371 9.84 22.16 -18.78
CA LEU A 371 9.40 20.77 -18.75
C LEU A 371 8.54 20.39 -19.95
N ALA A 372 7.61 21.25 -20.39
CA ALA A 372 6.75 21.02 -21.55
C ALA A 372 7.52 20.87 -22.88
N THR A 373 8.77 21.34 -22.94
CA THR A 373 9.66 21.21 -24.11
C THR A 373 10.80 20.23 -23.89
N ALA A 374 10.82 19.53 -22.76
CA ALA A 374 11.87 18.59 -22.42
C ALA A 374 11.79 17.32 -23.29
N PRO A 375 12.92 16.62 -23.50
CA PRO A 375 12.93 15.29 -24.13
C PRO A 375 12.07 14.30 -23.35
N GLU A 376 11.50 13.29 -24.04
CA GLU A 376 10.67 12.24 -23.46
C GLU A 376 11.31 11.58 -22.22
N GLY A 377 12.61 11.25 -22.28
CA GLY A 377 13.30 10.64 -21.14
C GLY A 377 13.25 11.48 -19.87
N VAL A 378 13.31 12.82 -19.98
CA VAL A 378 13.17 13.72 -18.83
C VAL A 378 11.74 13.74 -18.33
N LEU A 379 10.75 13.73 -19.22
CA LEU A 379 9.34 13.61 -18.83
C LEU A 379 9.08 12.31 -18.08
N LEU A 380 9.68 11.20 -18.53
CA LEU A 380 9.54 9.89 -17.93
C LEU A 380 10.21 9.81 -16.55
N GLU A 381 11.42 10.37 -16.40
CA GLU A 381 12.10 10.49 -15.11
C GLU A 381 11.25 11.27 -14.09
N VAL A 382 10.65 12.39 -14.52
CA VAL A 382 9.75 13.18 -13.67
C VAL A 382 8.44 12.43 -13.39
N ALA A 383 7.94 11.64 -14.33
CA ALA A 383 6.73 10.83 -14.18
C ALA A 383 6.92 9.60 -13.28
N ALA A 384 8.15 9.09 -13.11
CA ALA A 384 8.41 7.81 -12.47
C ALA A 384 7.73 7.62 -11.10
N PRO A 385 7.74 8.56 -10.15
CA PRO A 385 7.05 8.40 -8.87
C PRO A 385 5.52 8.21 -9.01
N ALA A 386 4.91 8.90 -9.98
CA ALA A 386 3.48 8.76 -10.28
C ALA A 386 3.17 7.38 -10.87
N LEU A 387 4.01 6.89 -11.79
CA LEU A 387 3.86 5.60 -12.43
C LEU A 387 4.07 4.45 -11.44
N VAL A 388 5.06 4.55 -10.56
CA VAL A 388 5.27 3.59 -9.45
C VAL A 388 4.06 3.59 -8.52
N THR A 389 3.54 4.76 -8.14
CA THR A 389 2.33 4.88 -7.31
C THR A 389 1.13 4.22 -7.99
N PHE A 390 0.91 4.51 -9.27
CA PHE A 390 -0.17 3.92 -10.05
C PHE A 390 -0.05 2.39 -10.14
N ALA A 391 1.11 1.89 -10.54
CA ALA A 391 1.38 0.46 -10.69
C ALA A 391 1.18 -0.29 -9.37
N LEU A 392 1.74 0.22 -8.28
CA LEU A 392 1.62 -0.37 -6.95
C LEU A 392 0.16 -0.43 -6.50
N VAL A 393 -0.58 0.67 -6.66
CA VAL A 393 -1.98 0.75 -6.24
C VAL A 393 -2.86 -0.13 -7.12
N ASP A 394 -2.74 -0.06 -8.45
CA ASP A 394 -3.52 -0.89 -9.37
C ASP A 394 -3.24 -2.39 -9.19
N GLY A 395 -1.96 -2.76 -9.05
CA GLY A 395 -1.56 -4.12 -8.74
C GLY A 395 -2.14 -4.61 -7.42
N MET A 396 -2.09 -3.79 -6.37
CA MET A 396 -2.70 -4.11 -5.08
C MET A 396 -4.23 -4.22 -5.16
N GLN A 397 -4.90 -3.36 -5.95
CA GLN A 397 -6.34 -3.48 -6.21
C GLN A 397 -6.67 -4.84 -6.83
N ARG A 398 -5.92 -5.28 -7.85
CA ARG A 398 -6.10 -6.59 -8.50
C ARG A 398 -5.76 -7.76 -7.57
N LEU A 399 -4.73 -7.62 -6.74
CA LEU A 399 -4.31 -8.64 -5.79
C LEU A 399 -5.40 -8.87 -4.74
N VAL A 400 -5.82 -7.82 -4.05
CA VAL A 400 -6.66 -7.95 -2.85
C VAL A 400 -8.16 -7.95 -3.14
N LYS A 401 -8.62 -7.46 -4.30
CA LYS A 401 -10.05 -7.35 -4.64
C LYS A 401 -10.46 -8.28 -5.79
N PRO A 402 -11.76 -8.63 -5.92
CA PRO A 402 -12.24 -9.36 -7.10
C PRO A 402 -12.11 -8.50 -8.37
N GLY A 403 -11.98 -9.16 -9.52
CA GLY A 403 -11.92 -8.46 -10.81
C GLY A 403 -13.23 -7.70 -11.10
N PRO A 404 -13.19 -6.57 -11.84
CA PRO A 404 -14.35 -5.68 -12.01
C PRO A 404 -15.54 -6.34 -12.72
N GLY A 405 -15.30 -7.35 -13.55
CA GLY A 405 -16.35 -8.16 -14.21
C GLY A 405 -16.93 -9.28 -13.36
N SER A 406 -16.41 -9.52 -12.15
CA SER A 406 -16.93 -10.53 -11.24
C SER A 406 -18.31 -10.12 -10.67
N PRO A 407 -19.22 -11.08 -10.40
CA PRO A 407 -20.41 -10.80 -9.58
C PRO A 407 -20.03 -10.24 -8.20
N ASP A 408 -18.89 -10.66 -7.65
CA ASP A 408 -18.44 -10.20 -6.33
C ASP A 408 -17.88 -8.76 -6.34
N ALA A 409 -17.84 -8.09 -7.50
CA ALA A 409 -17.37 -6.71 -7.61
C ALA A 409 -18.45 -5.67 -7.25
N GLU A 410 -19.69 -6.10 -6.99
CA GLU A 410 -20.80 -5.23 -6.58
C GLU A 410 -20.68 -4.79 -5.11
N GLU A 411 -21.29 -3.64 -4.79
CA GLU A 411 -21.30 -3.05 -3.46
C GLU A 411 -21.94 -4.02 -2.44
N GLY A 412 -21.25 -4.23 -1.31
CA GLY A 412 -21.64 -5.20 -0.28
C GLY A 412 -20.98 -6.58 -0.42
N ALA A 413 -20.79 -7.11 -1.63
CA ALA A 413 -20.20 -8.45 -1.85
C ALA A 413 -18.66 -8.44 -1.87
N TRP A 414 -18.07 -7.37 -2.40
CA TRP A 414 -16.61 -7.31 -2.59
C TRP A 414 -15.82 -7.36 -1.27
N GLY A 415 -16.44 -6.99 -0.16
CA GLY A 415 -15.81 -7.04 1.16
C GLY A 415 -15.46 -8.45 1.60
N ASP A 416 -16.37 -9.41 1.37
CA ASP A 416 -16.17 -10.81 1.67
C ASP A 416 -15.18 -11.46 0.69
N ALA A 417 -15.24 -11.06 -0.59
CA ALA A 417 -14.25 -11.49 -1.58
C ALA A 417 -12.83 -11.04 -1.21
N VAL A 418 -12.64 -9.81 -0.70
CA VAL A 418 -11.36 -9.36 -0.16
C VAL A 418 -10.95 -10.20 1.04
N ALA A 419 -11.88 -10.49 1.96
CA ALA A 419 -11.59 -11.32 3.11
C ALA A 419 -11.13 -12.74 2.72
N SER A 420 -11.73 -13.32 1.68
CA SER A 420 -11.38 -14.62 1.10
C SER A 420 -10.00 -14.58 0.43
N LYS A 421 -9.74 -13.62 -0.45
CA LYS A 421 -8.43 -13.46 -1.12
C LYS A 421 -7.29 -13.29 -0.11
N LEU A 422 -7.49 -12.48 0.92
CA LEU A 422 -6.47 -12.21 1.94
C LEU A 422 -6.24 -13.39 2.92
N ALA A 423 -7.08 -14.43 2.88
CA ALA A 423 -6.83 -15.67 3.60
C ALA A 423 -5.88 -16.63 2.84
N ASP A 424 -5.69 -16.40 1.54
CA ASP A 424 -4.70 -17.11 0.71
C ASP A 424 -3.34 -16.40 0.82
N LEU A 425 -2.63 -16.72 1.90
CA LEU A 425 -1.32 -16.16 2.21
C LEU A 425 -0.27 -16.41 1.12
N PRO A 426 -0.11 -17.64 0.57
CA PRO A 426 0.79 -17.87 -0.57
C PRO A 426 0.48 -16.99 -1.78
N ALA A 427 -0.79 -16.90 -2.19
CA ALA A 427 -1.17 -16.05 -3.34
C ALA A 427 -0.89 -14.56 -3.07
N CYS A 428 -1.13 -14.09 -1.85
CA CYS A 428 -0.81 -12.70 -1.46
C CYS A 428 0.69 -12.40 -1.54
N VAL A 429 1.54 -13.34 -1.13
CA VAL A 429 3.00 -13.17 -1.21
C VAL A 429 3.51 -13.24 -2.63
N ALA A 430 3.06 -14.24 -3.40
CA ALA A 430 3.42 -14.38 -4.80
C ALA A 430 3.03 -13.12 -5.60
N GLY A 431 1.80 -12.62 -5.41
CA GLY A 431 1.34 -11.41 -6.08
C GLY A 431 2.08 -10.14 -5.65
N ALA A 432 2.53 -10.05 -4.39
CA ALA A 432 3.40 -8.94 -3.96
C ALA A 432 4.79 -9.00 -4.63
N SER A 433 5.35 -10.19 -4.83
CA SER A 433 6.61 -10.39 -5.55
C SER A 433 6.46 -10.08 -7.04
N GLU A 434 5.38 -10.53 -7.69
CA GLU A 434 5.06 -10.19 -9.08
C GLU A 434 4.96 -8.68 -9.28
N LEU A 435 4.30 -7.98 -8.35
CA LEU A 435 4.17 -6.52 -8.40
C LEU A 435 5.53 -5.82 -8.29
N LEU A 436 6.48 -6.35 -7.53
CA LEU A 436 7.84 -5.80 -7.48
C LEU A 436 8.60 -6.02 -8.78
N GLY A 437 8.35 -7.14 -9.48
CA GLY A 437 8.86 -7.37 -10.83
C GLY A 437 8.37 -6.28 -11.80
N VAL A 438 7.08 -5.93 -11.75
CA VAL A 438 6.53 -4.81 -12.55
C VAL A 438 7.23 -3.48 -12.25
N LEU A 439 7.56 -3.22 -10.98
CA LEU A 439 8.30 -1.99 -10.61
C LEU A 439 9.76 -2.01 -11.08
N ASP A 440 10.40 -3.19 -11.11
CA ASP A 440 11.75 -3.34 -11.65
C ASP A 440 11.76 -3.13 -13.17
N ASP A 441 10.84 -3.77 -13.89
CA ASP A 441 10.68 -3.58 -15.33
C ASP A 441 10.40 -2.10 -15.67
N LEU A 442 9.57 -1.42 -14.87
CA LEU A 442 9.28 0.00 -15.05
C LEU A 442 10.53 0.88 -14.88
N ALA A 443 11.43 0.52 -13.96
CA ALA A 443 12.68 1.27 -13.76
C ALA A 443 13.63 1.16 -14.97
N ASP A 444 13.52 0.07 -15.73
CA ASP A 444 14.31 -0.20 -16.94
C ASP A 444 13.62 0.26 -18.24
N ALA A 445 12.40 0.83 -18.16
CA ALA A 445 11.62 1.26 -19.32
C ALA A 445 12.34 2.34 -20.14
N GLY A 446 12.51 2.12 -21.44
CA GLY A 446 13.23 3.01 -22.36
C GLY A 446 12.35 4.07 -23.05
N SER A 447 11.02 3.99 -22.92
CA SER A 447 10.08 4.94 -23.52
C SER A 447 8.79 5.06 -22.70
N ALA A 448 8.02 6.13 -22.92
CA ALA A 448 6.72 6.31 -22.29
C ALA A 448 5.73 5.21 -22.69
N MET A 449 5.76 4.77 -23.95
CA MET A 449 4.92 3.68 -24.43
C MET A 449 5.18 2.38 -23.67
N GLU A 450 6.45 2.00 -23.51
CA GLU A 450 6.86 0.83 -22.74
C GLU A 450 6.49 0.97 -21.26
N ALA A 451 6.77 2.13 -20.66
CA ALA A 451 6.44 2.39 -19.26
C ALA A 451 4.92 2.27 -18.99
N PHE A 452 4.08 2.85 -19.84
CA PHE A 452 2.63 2.73 -19.70
C PHE A 452 2.11 1.31 -19.97
N ASP A 453 2.76 0.54 -20.85
CA ASP A 453 2.41 -0.86 -21.09
C ASP A 453 2.73 -1.73 -19.86
N ILE A 454 3.93 -1.58 -19.29
CA ILE A 454 4.39 -2.30 -18.09
C ILE A 454 3.43 -2.08 -16.91
N VAL A 455 3.02 -0.84 -16.66
CA VAL A 455 2.07 -0.53 -15.56
C VAL A 455 0.62 -0.83 -15.93
N GLY A 456 0.36 -1.32 -17.14
CA GLY A 456 -0.97 -1.67 -17.65
C GLY A 456 -1.89 -0.47 -17.86
N ALA A 457 -1.34 0.73 -18.10
CA ALA A 457 -2.09 1.99 -18.27
C ALA A 457 -2.04 2.58 -19.68
N LEU A 458 -1.53 1.81 -20.66
CA LEU A 458 -1.36 2.27 -22.04
C LEU A 458 -2.70 2.66 -22.70
N ALA A 459 -3.77 1.91 -22.42
CA ALA A 459 -5.10 2.21 -22.95
C ALA A 459 -5.64 3.56 -22.43
N GLU A 460 -5.39 3.87 -21.16
CA GLU A 460 -5.77 5.14 -20.54
C GLU A 460 -4.95 6.32 -21.08
N ALA A 461 -3.65 6.12 -21.30
CA ALA A 461 -2.75 7.13 -21.85
C ALA A 461 -3.08 7.46 -23.33
N MET A 462 -3.37 6.44 -24.14
CA MET A 462 -3.62 6.60 -25.58
C MET A 462 -5.08 6.92 -25.94
N GLN A 463 -5.97 7.05 -24.95
CA GLN A 463 -7.38 7.32 -25.22
C GLN A 463 -7.57 8.70 -25.89
N GLY A 464 -8.15 8.69 -27.10
CA GLY A 464 -8.30 9.88 -27.95
C GLY A 464 -7.33 9.95 -29.13
N GLY A 465 -6.49 8.93 -29.33
CA GLY A 465 -5.61 8.82 -30.51
C GLY A 465 -4.26 9.55 -30.38
N ALA A 466 -3.95 10.08 -29.19
CA ALA A 466 -2.64 10.65 -28.88
C ALA A 466 -1.58 9.57 -28.60
N SER A 467 -0.31 9.89 -28.81
CA SER A 467 0.79 9.01 -28.38
C SER A 467 0.97 9.07 -26.86
N ALA A 468 1.64 8.07 -26.29
CA ALA A 468 2.01 8.05 -24.86
C ALA A 468 2.90 9.24 -24.47
N GLU A 469 3.81 9.67 -25.35
CA GLU A 469 4.63 10.86 -25.15
C GLU A 469 3.79 12.14 -25.17
N ASP A 470 2.84 12.25 -26.10
CA ASP A 470 1.92 13.40 -26.17
C ASP A 470 1.06 13.50 -24.90
N PHE A 471 0.65 12.36 -24.34
CA PHE A 471 -0.08 12.34 -23.07
C PHE A 471 0.75 12.94 -21.91
N LEU A 472 2.03 12.58 -21.79
CA LEU A 472 2.93 13.19 -20.80
C LEU A 472 3.14 14.69 -21.07
N ARG A 473 3.30 15.07 -22.34
CA ARG A 473 3.53 16.44 -22.77
C ARG A 473 2.32 17.35 -22.50
N ASP A 474 1.11 16.84 -22.74
CA ASP A 474 -0.14 17.55 -22.45
C ASP A 474 -0.26 17.87 -20.95
N ILE A 475 0.15 16.95 -20.07
CA ILE A 475 0.16 17.14 -18.62
C ILE A 475 1.26 18.11 -18.16
N ALA A 476 2.41 18.10 -18.85
CA ALA A 476 3.54 18.97 -18.56
C ALA A 476 3.28 20.45 -18.87
N SER A 477 2.42 20.71 -19.86
CA SER A 477 1.99 22.06 -20.25
C SER A 477 1.08 22.70 -19.20
#